data_AF-A0A918TD65-F1
#
_entry.id   AF-A0A918TD65-F1
#
_cell.length_a   1.000
_cell.length_b   1.000
_cell.length_c   1.000
_cell.angle_alpha   90.00
_cell.angle_beta   90.00
_cell.angle_gamma   90.00
#
_symmetry.space_group_name_H-M   'P 1'
#
loop_
_entity.id
_entity.type
_entity.pdbx_description
1 polymer ?
#
loop_
_entity_poly.entity_id
_entity_poly.type
_entity_poly.pdbx_seq_one_letter_code
_entity_poly.pdbx_strand_id
1 'polypeptide(L)'
;MPTILDRYFELSDVAGNDEHAFAELIALFAPDATVEPNGVAAVDGTVAITDFFRGFFSRNAELKHVWTVTRAPDGLAASWAVAGRRQTGAVFALAGQDVARLDTDGKIKHLEIRVS
;
A
#
# COMPACT_ATOMS: atom_id res chain seq x y z
N MET A 1 7.48 18.21 -1.70
CA MET A 1 6.39 17.91 -2.65
C MET A 1 5.96 16.49 -2.37
N PRO A 2 4.65 16.20 -2.32
CA PRO A 2 4.16 14.83 -2.08
C PRO A 2 4.59 13.89 -3.21
N THR A 3 4.93 12.67 -2.85
CA THR A 3 5.37 11.58 -3.71
C THR A 3 4.23 10.60 -3.98
N ILE A 4 4.45 9.64 -4.89
CA ILE A 4 3.46 8.58 -5.13
C ILE A 4 3.22 7.70 -3.90
N LEU A 5 4.23 7.53 -3.02
CA LEU A 5 4.05 6.82 -1.75
C LEU A 5 3.20 7.62 -0.75
N ASP A 6 3.30 8.95 -0.74
CA ASP A 6 2.41 9.76 0.09
C ASP A 6 0.96 9.57 -0.34
N ARG A 7 0.70 9.59 -1.66
CA ARG A 7 -0.65 9.34 -2.19
C ARG A 7 -1.13 7.91 -1.90
N TYR A 8 -0.24 6.93 -1.99
CA TYR A 8 -0.53 5.54 -1.65
C TYR A 8 -1.03 5.38 -0.21
N PHE A 9 -0.36 5.99 0.78
CA PHE A 9 -0.80 5.89 2.18
C PHE A 9 -2.08 6.67 2.45
N GLU A 10 -2.23 7.87 1.87
CA GLU A 10 -3.48 8.65 1.97
C GLU A 10 -4.68 7.85 1.47
N LEU A 11 -4.56 7.22 0.31
CA LEU A 11 -5.62 6.40 -0.27
C LEU A 11 -5.84 5.11 0.53
N SER A 12 -4.79 4.50 1.06
CA SER A 12 -4.89 3.28 1.88
C SER A 12 -5.69 3.48 3.18
N ASP A 13 -5.73 4.69 3.73
CA ASP A 13 -6.56 5.02 4.89
C ASP A 13 -8.06 5.01 4.58
N VAL A 14 -8.46 5.29 3.33
CA VAL A 14 -9.87 5.55 2.96
C VAL A 14 -10.45 4.55 1.97
N ALA A 15 -9.62 3.87 1.18
CA ALA A 15 -10.02 2.98 0.08
C ALA A 15 -10.88 1.78 0.52
N GLY A 16 -10.89 1.44 1.82
CA GLY A 16 -11.79 0.41 2.34
C GLY A 16 -13.27 0.82 2.37
N ASN A 17 -13.56 2.13 2.36
CA ASN A 17 -14.92 2.67 2.44
C ASN A 17 -15.27 3.59 1.24
N ASP A 18 -14.34 3.80 0.32
CA ASP A 18 -14.49 4.68 -0.84
C ASP A 18 -13.98 3.97 -2.11
N GLU A 19 -14.91 3.58 -2.98
CA GLU A 19 -14.60 2.89 -4.24
C GLU A 19 -13.80 3.76 -5.22
N HIS A 20 -13.97 5.09 -5.18
CA HIS A 20 -13.20 5.99 -6.02
C HIS A 20 -11.75 6.05 -5.55
N ALA A 21 -11.54 6.19 -4.24
CA ALA A 21 -10.21 6.13 -3.65
C ALA A 21 -9.54 4.77 -3.88
N PHE A 22 -10.31 3.68 -3.85
CA PHE A 22 -9.80 2.37 -4.20
C PHE A 22 -9.35 2.30 -5.68
N ALA A 23 -10.16 2.80 -6.62
CA ALA A 23 -9.78 2.84 -8.03
C ALA A 23 -8.52 3.70 -8.26
N GLU A 24 -8.41 4.84 -7.58
CA GLU A 24 -7.21 5.68 -7.59
C GLU A 24 -5.98 4.96 -7.03
N LEU A 25 -6.14 4.20 -5.95
CA LEU A 25 -5.06 3.42 -5.33
C LEU A 25 -4.50 2.40 -6.33
N ILE A 26 -5.37 1.64 -6.98
CA ILE A 26 -4.98 0.68 -8.01
C ILE A 26 -4.30 1.38 -9.19
N ALA A 27 -4.78 2.56 -9.58
CA ALA A 27 -4.19 3.34 -10.66
C ALA A 27 -2.78 3.90 -10.35
N LEU A 28 -2.30 3.82 -9.10
CA LEU A 28 -0.90 4.15 -8.78
C LEU A 28 0.09 3.10 -9.29
N PHE A 29 -0.36 1.87 -9.49
CA PHE A 29 0.48 0.75 -9.93
C PHE A 29 0.56 0.66 -11.45
N ALA A 30 1.72 0.24 -11.95
CA ALA A 30 1.87 -0.15 -13.36
C ALA A 30 1.02 -1.40 -13.66
N PRO A 31 0.57 -1.60 -14.91
CA PRO A 31 -0.27 -2.76 -15.27
C PRO A 31 0.36 -4.11 -14.93
N ASP A 32 1.68 -4.19 -15.03
CA ASP A 32 2.52 -5.35 -14.78
C ASP A 32 3.37 -5.17 -13.50
N ALA A 33 2.86 -4.41 -12.53
CA ALA A 33 3.50 -4.22 -11.24
C ALA A 33 3.50 -5.50 -10.40
N THR A 34 4.42 -5.56 -9.43
CA THR A 34 4.52 -6.63 -8.45
C THR A 34 4.42 -6.04 -7.03
N VAL A 35 3.64 -6.68 -6.16
CA VAL A 35 3.63 -6.38 -4.72
C VAL A 35 4.15 -7.60 -3.97
N GLU A 36 5.09 -7.39 -3.05
CA GLU A 36 5.67 -8.41 -2.18
C GLU A 36 5.22 -8.15 -0.73
N PRO A 37 4.14 -8.81 -0.26
CA PRO A 37 3.65 -8.63 1.09
C PRO A 37 4.54 -9.38 2.09
N ASN A 38 4.64 -8.84 3.30
CA ASN A 38 5.44 -9.45 4.37
C ASN A 38 5.05 -10.92 4.65
N GLY A 39 5.96 -11.84 4.36
CA GLY A 39 5.80 -13.28 4.69
C GLY A 39 4.78 -14.03 3.83
N VAL A 40 4.31 -13.45 2.72
CA VAL A 40 3.38 -14.08 1.77
C VAL A 40 3.97 -14.04 0.36
N ALA A 41 3.49 -14.91 -0.53
CA ALA A 41 3.88 -14.90 -1.93
C ALA A 41 3.60 -13.53 -2.58
N ALA A 42 4.50 -13.14 -3.49
CA ALA A 42 4.32 -11.95 -4.33
C ALA A 42 3.04 -12.06 -5.17
N VAL A 43 2.44 -10.91 -5.46
CA VAL A 43 1.28 -10.79 -6.35
C VAL A 43 1.64 -9.93 -7.55
N ASP A 44 1.34 -10.45 -8.74
CA ASP A 44 1.76 -9.84 -10.02
C ASP A 44 0.57 -9.39 -10.86
N GLY A 45 0.68 -8.18 -11.38
CA GLY A 45 -0.29 -7.57 -12.28
C GLY A 45 -1.53 -7.01 -11.59
N THR A 46 -2.21 -6.10 -12.30
CA THR A 46 -3.34 -5.33 -11.76
C THR A 46 -4.44 -6.18 -11.12
N VAL A 47 -4.78 -7.33 -11.70
CA VAL A 47 -5.85 -8.20 -11.17
C VAL A 47 -5.49 -8.74 -9.79
N ALA A 48 -4.30 -9.33 -9.65
CA ALA A 48 -3.86 -9.92 -8.38
C ALA A 48 -3.64 -8.83 -7.30
N ILE A 49 -3.10 -7.68 -7.70
CA ILE A 49 -2.95 -6.51 -6.82
C ILE A 49 -4.33 -6.00 -6.34
N THR A 50 -5.31 -5.93 -7.24
CA THR A 50 -6.68 -5.54 -6.90
C THR A 50 -7.28 -6.48 -5.87
N ASP A 51 -7.16 -7.79 -6.08
CA ASP A 51 -7.69 -8.80 -5.15
C ASP A 51 -6.97 -8.77 -3.80
N PHE A 52 -5.66 -8.54 -3.80
CA PHE A 52 -4.87 -8.35 -2.59
C PHE A 52 -5.42 -7.20 -1.73
N PHE A 53 -5.60 -6.01 -2.32
CA PHE A 53 -6.12 -4.85 -1.59
C PHE A 53 -7.58 -5.03 -1.18
N ARG A 54 -8.44 -5.62 -2.02
CA ARG A 54 -9.81 -5.98 -1.63
C ARG A 54 -9.84 -6.90 -0.42
N GLY A 55 -8.99 -7.92 -0.42
CA GLY A 55 -8.83 -8.83 0.71
C GLY A 55 -8.33 -8.12 1.96
N PHE A 56 -7.39 -7.18 1.83
CA PHE A 56 -6.91 -6.37 2.94
C PHE A 56 -8.01 -5.50 3.54
N PHE A 57 -8.76 -4.75 2.72
CA PHE A 57 -9.82 -3.86 3.20
C PHE A 57 -11.06 -4.60 3.70
N SER A 58 -11.39 -5.77 3.15
CA SER A 58 -12.51 -6.57 3.66
C SER A 58 -12.30 -7.08 5.10
N ARG A 59 -11.06 -7.11 5.60
CA ARG A 59 -10.73 -7.52 6.98
C ARG A 59 -10.61 -6.36 7.96
N ASN A 60 -10.45 -5.13 7.48
CA ASN A 60 -10.15 -3.95 8.31
C ASN A 60 -11.25 -2.90 8.13
N ALA A 61 -11.90 -2.53 9.23
CA ALA A 61 -12.96 -1.52 9.24
C ALA A 61 -12.41 -0.09 9.26
N GLU A 62 -11.31 0.12 10.00
CA GLU A 62 -10.67 1.44 10.17
C GLU A 62 -9.15 1.26 10.09
N LEU A 63 -8.49 2.19 9.41
CA LEU A 63 -7.04 2.26 9.29
C LEU A 63 -6.58 3.71 9.41
N LYS A 64 -5.43 3.91 10.05
CA LYS A 64 -4.75 5.19 10.09
C LYS A 64 -3.25 4.99 10.01
N HIS A 65 -2.65 5.43 8.92
CA HIS A 65 -1.21 5.42 8.70
C HIS A 65 -0.59 6.75 9.16
N VAL A 66 0.65 6.64 9.65
CA VAL A 66 1.62 7.72 9.74
C VAL A 66 2.91 7.25 9.08
N TRP A 67 3.54 8.10 8.28
CA TRP A 67 4.68 7.67 7.48
C TRP A 67 5.70 8.79 7.25
N THR A 68 6.89 8.41 6.82
CA THR A 68 7.93 9.33 6.33
C THR A 68 8.56 8.73 5.09
N VAL A 69 8.44 9.43 3.96
CA VAL A 69 9.04 9.01 2.69
C VAL A 69 10.45 9.56 2.55
N THR A 70 11.38 8.72 2.11
CA THR A 70 12.75 9.06 1.75
C THR A 70 13.08 8.56 0.34
N ARG A 71 14.10 9.14 -0.29
CA ARG A 71 14.62 8.62 -1.56
C ARG A 71 15.46 7.38 -1.32
N ALA A 72 15.28 6.39 -2.18
CA ALA A 72 16.13 5.20 -2.26
C ALA A 72 16.88 5.20 -3.60
N PRO A 73 17.99 4.45 -3.74
CA PRO A 73 18.76 4.40 -4.99
C PRO A 73 17.92 4.09 -6.23
N ASP A 74 16.93 3.19 -6.09
CA ASP A 74 16.10 2.70 -7.20
C ASP A 74 14.62 3.14 -7.10
N GLY A 75 14.32 4.14 -6.27
CA GLY A 75 12.96 4.64 -6.11
C GLY A 75 12.72 5.36 -4.77
N LEU A 76 11.71 4.90 -4.03
CA LEU A 76 11.26 5.50 -2.79
C LEU A 76 11.23 4.45 -1.68
N ALA A 77 11.48 4.89 -0.45
CA ALA A 77 11.23 4.09 0.73
C ALA A 77 10.35 4.88 1.69
N ALA A 78 9.52 4.20 2.47
CA ALA A 78 8.71 4.82 3.51
C ALA A 78 8.80 4.02 4.79
N SER A 79 9.20 4.65 5.88
CA SER A 79 8.97 4.11 7.22
C SER A 79 7.56 4.47 7.64
N TRP A 80 6.79 3.49 8.12
CA TRP A 80 5.39 3.69 8.45
C TRP A 80 5.00 3.01 9.76
N ALA A 81 3.94 3.53 10.37
CA ALA A 81 3.16 2.86 11.39
C ALA A 81 1.67 2.97 11.05
N VAL A 82 0.92 1.93 11.39
CA VAL A 82 -0.53 1.88 11.17
C VAL A 82 -1.22 1.41 12.45
N ALA A 83 -2.27 2.11 12.83
CA ALA A 83 -3.25 1.62 13.79
C ALA A 83 -4.55 1.30 13.05
N GLY A 84 -5.24 0.25 13.47
CA GLY A 84 -6.49 -0.13 12.81
C GLY A 84 -7.43 -0.94 13.67
N ARG A 85 -8.66 -1.07 13.17
CA ARG A 85 -9.71 -1.90 13.73
C ARG A 85 -10.10 -2.95 12.69
N ARG A 86 -10.08 -4.22 13.08
CA ARG A 86 -10.59 -5.33 12.27
C ARG A 86 -12.12 -5.25 12.17
N GLN A 87 -12.70 -5.87 11.14
CA GLN A 87 -14.16 -6.07 11.07
C GLN A 87 -14.73 -6.83 12.28
N THR A 88 -13.90 -7.64 12.94
CA THR A 88 -14.25 -8.33 14.20
C THR A 88 -14.29 -7.40 15.42
N GLY A 89 -13.91 -6.13 15.28
CA GLY A 89 -13.80 -5.14 16.35
C GLY A 89 -12.43 -5.09 17.04
N ALA A 90 -11.57 -6.09 16.82
CA ALA A 90 -10.22 -6.14 17.40
C ALA A 90 -9.35 -4.96 16.93
N VAL A 91 -8.67 -4.29 17.86
CA VAL A 91 -7.75 -3.18 17.58
C VAL A 91 -6.33 -3.71 17.46
N PHE A 92 -5.56 -3.17 16.53
CA PHE A 92 -4.15 -3.52 16.34
C PHE A 92 -3.30 -2.30 15.99
N ALA A 93 -1.99 -2.45 16.17
CA ALA A 93 -0.99 -1.53 15.66
C ALA A 93 0.19 -2.32 15.07
N LEU A 94 0.72 -1.85 13.95
CA LEU A 94 1.89 -2.41 13.27
C LEU A 94 2.81 -1.28 12.82
N ALA A 95 4.08 -1.58 12.62
CA ALA A 95 5.04 -0.67 12.00
C ALA A 95 5.92 -1.43 11.02
N GLY A 96 6.55 -0.71 10.10
CA GLY A 96 7.30 -1.33 9.04
C GLY A 96 7.93 -0.36 8.06
N GLN A 97 8.33 -0.93 6.92
CA GLN A 97 8.92 -0.21 5.82
C GLN A 97 8.35 -0.70 4.49
N ASP A 98 7.98 0.24 3.64
CA ASP A 98 7.69 0.00 2.24
C ASP A 98 8.87 0.45 1.38
N VAL A 99 9.25 -0.36 0.39
CA VAL A 99 10.27 -0.02 -0.60
C VAL A 99 9.64 -0.13 -1.98
N ALA A 100 9.58 0.99 -2.70
CA ALA A 100 8.95 1.08 -4.01
C ALA A 100 9.97 1.42 -5.10
N ARG A 101 9.89 0.72 -6.22
CA ARG A 101 10.55 1.08 -7.48
C ARG A 101 9.52 1.58 -8.47
N LEU A 102 9.86 2.65 -9.19
CA LEU A 102 8.95 3.29 -10.14
C LEU A 102 9.33 2.94 -11.58
N ASP A 103 8.34 2.88 -12.46
CA ASP A 103 8.59 2.83 -13.91
C ASP A 103 8.90 4.22 -14.49
N THR A 104 9.05 4.30 -15.81
CA THR A 104 9.35 5.54 -16.54
C THR A 104 8.23 6.58 -16.47
N ASP A 105 6.99 6.15 -16.20
CA ASP A 105 5.81 7.01 -16.07
C ASP A 105 5.59 7.43 -14.60
N GLY A 106 6.47 7.01 -13.69
CA GLY A 106 6.41 7.30 -12.27
C GLY A 106 5.37 6.46 -11.52
N LYS A 107 4.84 5.38 -12.12
CA LYS A 107 3.94 4.42 -11.46
C LYS A 107 4.72 3.44 -10.61
N ILE A 108 4.08 2.87 -9.60
CA ILE A 108 4.68 1.83 -8.77
C ILE A 108 4.82 0.56 -9.60
N LYS A 109 6.06 0.19 -9.92
CA LYS A 109 6.40 -1.03 -10.66
C LYS A 109 6.65 -2.20 -9.74
N HIS A 110 7.19 -1.93 -8.56
CA HIS A 110 7.43 -2.92 -7.52
C HIS A 110 7.23 -2.28 -6.16
N LEU A 111 6.55 -2.98 -5.25
CA LEU A 111 6.34 -2.56 -3.87
C LEU A 111 6.63 -3.74 -2.93
N GLU A 112 7.66 -3.61 -2.11
CA GLU A 112 7.97 -4.56 -1.04
C GLU A 112 7.48 -4.00 0.29
N ILE A 113 6.67 -4.77 1.01
CA ILE A 113 6.10 -4.40 2.31
C ILE A 113 6.77 -5.24 3.40
N ARG A 114 7.48 -4.59 4.32
CA ARG A 114 8.18 -5.25 5.44
C ARG A 114 7.54 -4.83 6.76
N VAL A 115 7.13 -5.79 7.57
CA VAL A 115 6.56 -5.53 8.92
C VAL A 115 7.63 -5.82 9.97
N SER A 116 7.74 -4.96 10.98
CA SER A 116 8.65 -5.11 12.14
C SER A 116 7.99 -5.79 13.33
#